data_AF-A0A7C4S7Z5-F1
#
_entry.id   AF-A0A7C4S7Z5-F1
#
_cell.length_a   1.000
_cell.length_b   1.000
_cell.length_c   1.000
_cell.angle_alpha   90.00
_cell.angle_beta   90.00
_cell.angle_gamma   90.00
#
_symmetry.space_group_name_H-M   'P 1'
#
loop_
_entity.id
_entity.type
_entity.pdbx_description
1 polymer ?
#
loop_
_entity_poly.entity_id
_entity_poly.type
_entity_poly.pdbx_seq_one_letter_code
_entity_poly.pdbx_strand_id
1 'polypeptide(L)'
;MSISGTADLPLHTGHVPPWLMNRIKNLADAITKAMVEELGKREVLRRMGDPYWLQAFGCVLGFDWHSSGLTTVVTGALRESVKLNTHGIAVIGGKGVMGIRTPQMIYEVDIPEELKFKLIKASKLS
;
A
#
# COMPACT_ATOMS: atom_id res chain seq x y z
N MET A 1 -13.98 38.30 9.90
CA MET A 1 -12.87 37.40 9.50
C MET A 1 -12.45 37.78 8.10
N SER A 2 -11.19 38.19 7.90
CA SER A 2 -10.63 38.36 6.55
C SER A 2 -10.08 37.02 6.07
N ILE A 3 -10.57 36.52 4.95
CA ILE A 3 -9.92 35.41 4.24
C ILE A 3 -8.70 36.01 3.55
N SER A 4 -7.48 35.55 3.86
CA SER A 4 -6.26 35.96 3.18
C SER A 4 -5.52 34.73 2.67
N GLY A 5 -5.24 34.72 1.36
CA GLY A 5 -4.58 33.62 0.65
C GLY A 5 -5.55 32.79 -0.20
N THR A 6 -5.10 32.42 -1.39
CA THR A 6 -5.77 31.45 -2.26
C THR A 6 -4.90 30.20 -2.31
N ALA A 7 -5.50 29.02 -2.17
CA ALA A 7 -4.82 27.73 -2.34
C ALA A 7 -5.39 27.05 -3.57
N ASP A 8 -4.57 26.85 -4.60
CA ASP A 8 -4.94 26.06 -5.76
C ASP A 8 -4.72 24.58 -5.44
N LEU A 9 -5.82 23.83 -5.38
CA LEU A 9 -5.81 22.37 -5.18
C LEU A 9 -6.30 21.71 -6.47
N PRO A 10 -5.45 21.62 -7.51
CA PRO A 10 -5.85 21.01 -8.77
C PRO A 10 -6.18 19.53 -8.55
N LEU A 11 -7.26 19.08 -9.18
CA LEU A 11 -7.55 17.64 -9.25
C LEU A 11 -6.52 16.97 -10.14
N HIS A 12 -5.70 16.10 -9.57
CA HIS A 12 -4.84 15.24 -10.36
C HIS A 12 -5.70 14.18 -11.07
N THR A 13 -5.67 14.21 -12.39
CA THR A 13 -6.27 13.18 -13.24
C THR A 13 -5.17 12.31 -13.85
N GLY A 14 -5.52 11.07 -14.19
CA GLY A 14 -4.61 10.15 -14.85
C GLY A 14 -3.92 9.16 -13.90
N HIS A 15 -2.96 8.42 -14.47
CA HIS A 15 -2.24 7.35 -13.79
C HIS A 15 -0.82 7.80 -13.48
N VAL A 16 -0.24 7.23 -12.44
CA VAL A 16 1.18 7.42 -12.12
C VAL A 16 2.02 6.93 -13.30
N PRO A 17 2.93 7.75 -13.84
CA PRO A 17 3.81 7.33 -14.91
C PRO A 17 4.63 6.09 -14.51
N PRO A 18 4.87 5.13 -15.43
CA PRO A 18 5.58 3.89 -15.11
C PRO A 18 6.96 4.10 -14.46
N TRP A 19 7.70 5.10 -14.92
CA TRP A 19 9.03 5.42 -14.36
C TRP A 19 8.96 5.86 -12.90
N LEU A 20 7.91 6.61 -12.52
CA LEU A 20 7.70 7.08 -11.15
C LEU A 20 7.23 5.92 -10.27
N MET A 21 6.31 5.10 -10.79
CA MET A 21 5.88 3.88 -10.10
C MET A 21 7.06 2.95 -9.80
N ASN A 22 8.02 2.82 -10.71
CA ASN A 22 9.22 2.02 -10.46
C ASN A 22 10.06 2.56 -9.29
N ARG A 23 10.24 3.89 -9.22
CA ARG A 23 10.95 4.54 -8.10
C ARG A 23 10.21 4.37 -6.77
N ILE A 24 8.89 4.55 -6.78
CA ILE A 24 8.02 4.32 -5.61
C ILE A 24 8.19 2.89 -5.10
N LYS A 25 8.14 1.89 -5.99
CA LYS A 25 8.30 0.48 -5.60
C LYS A 25 9.66 0.18 -4.98
N ASN A 26 10.74 0.70 -5.58
CA ASN A 26 12.08 0.51 -5.05
C ASN A 26 12.23 1.15 -3.65
N LEU A 27 11.65 2.32 -3.43
CA LEU A 27 11.70 2.98 -2.14
C LEU A 27 10.80 2.29 -1.11
N ALA A 28 9.63 1.81 -1.52
CA ALA A 28 8.72 1.04 -0.66
C ALA A 28 9.36 -0.27 -0.20
N ASP A 29 10.04 -0.99 -1.10
CA ASP A 29 10.84 -2.18 -0.78
C ASP A 29 11.91 -1.86 0.29
N ALA A 30 12.78 -0.89 -0.01
CA ALA A 30 13.89 -0.53 0.87
C ALA A 30 13.44 -0.08 2.26
N ILE A 31 12.45 0.81 2.34
CA ILE A 31 11.93 1.31 3.63
C ILE A 31 11.23 0.18 4.39
N THR A 32 10.39 -0.63 3.72
CA THR A 32 9.68 -1.72 4.40
C THR A 32 10.67 -2.75 4.95
N LYS A 33 11.71 -3.09 4.18
CA LYS A 33 12.77 -3.98 4.61
C LYS A 33 13.48 -3.45 5.86
N ALA A 34 13.92 -2.18 5.83
CA ALA A 34 14.56 -1.55 6.99
C ALA A 34 13.63 -1.54 8.22
N MET A 35 12.35 -1.22 8.05
CA MET A 35 11.38 -1.26 9.14
C MET A 35 11.17 -2.66 9.72
N VAL A 36 11.13 -3.70 8.88
CA VAL A 36 11.03 -5.09 9.35
C VAL A 36 12.28 -5.48 10.14
N GLU A 37 13.48 -5.13 9.65
CA GLU A 37 14.76 -5.47 10.28
C GLU A 37 14.95 -4.76 11.62
N GLU A 38 14.61 -3.47 11.71
CA GLU A 38 14.84 -2.66 12.91
C GLU A 38 13.70 -2.72 13.92
N LEU A 39 12.45 -2.83 13.45
CA LEU A 39 11.25 -2.68 14.29
C LEU A 39 10.38 -3.94 14.35
N GLY A 40 10.60 -4.88 13.44
CA GLY A 40 9.83 -6.12 13.34
C GLY A 40 8.51 -6.00 12.57
N LYS A 41 8.05 -7.15 12.06
CA LYS A 41 6.83 -7.28 11.22
C LYS A 41 5.57 -6.68 11.85
N ARG A 42 5.41 -6.85 13.16
CA ARG A 42 4.22 -6.39 13.89
C ARG A 42 4.12 -4.87 13.92
N GLU A 43 5.26 -4.18 14.04
CA GLU A 43 5.29 -2.72 14.03
C GLU A 43 4.94 -2.17 12.64
N VAL A 44 5.39 -2.83 11.57
CA VAL A 44 4.99 -2.48 10.20
C VAL A 44 3.48 -2.56 10.04
N LEU A 45 2.86 -3.66 10.46
CA LEU A 45 1.40 -3.83 10.37
C LEU A 45 0.66 -2.77 11.21
N ARG A 46 1.16 -2.44 12.40
CA ARG A 46 0.57 -1.40 13.26
C ARG A 46 0.61 -0.03 12.58
N ARG A 47 1.74 0.33 11.99
CA ARG A 47 1.94 1.60 11.27
C ARG A 47 1.11 1.69 9.99
N MET A 48 1.01 0.61 9.23
CA MET A 48 0.17 0.56 8.03
C MET A 48 -1.32 0.70 8.35
N GLY A 49 -1.75 0.32 9.56
CA GLY A 49 -3.11 0.53 10.05
C GLY A 49 -3.39 1.95 10.56
N ASP A 50 -2.36 2.77 10.77
CA ASP A 50 -2.52 4.17 11.17
C ASP A 50 -2.70 5.04 9.91
N PRO A 51 -3.85 5.71 9.74
CA PRO A 51 -4.14 6.49 8.54
C PRO A 51 -3.19 7.69 8.37
N TYR A 52 -2.74 8.32 9.46
CA TYR A 52 -1.79 9.43 9.39
C TYR A 52 -0.42 8.95 8.97
N TRP A 53 0.01 7.81 9.53
CA TRP A 53 1.27 7.21 9.15
C TRP A 53 1.27 6.74 7.69
N LEU A 54 0.21 6.08 7.24
CA LEU A 54 0.09 5.64 5.84
C LEU A 54 0.11 6.82 4.86
N GLN A 55 -0.55 7.92 5.21
CA GLN A 55 -0.52 9.15 4.43
C GLN A 55 0.89 9.75 4.38
N ALA A 56 1.56 9.88 5.53
CA ALA A 56 2.93 10.37 5.61
C ALA A 56 3.91 9.46 4.83
N PHE A 57 3.73 8.15 4.92
CA PHE A 57 4.51 7.18 4.16
C PHE A 57 4.30 7.35 2.66
N GLY A 58 3.05 7.55 2.20
CA GLY A 58 2.78 7.90 0.81
C GLY A 58 3.53 9.16 0.37
N CYS A 59 3.57 10.18 1.21
CA CYS A 59 4.33 11.39 0.92
C CYS A 59 5.84 11.13 0.78
N VAL A 60 6.42 10.33 1.69
CA VAL A 60 7.83 9.90 1.58
C VAL A 60 8.10 9.15 0.28
N LEU A 61 7.14 8.35 -0.19
CA LEU A 61 7.26 7.62 -1.46
C LEU A 61 7.18 8.52 -2.70
N GLY A 62 6.84 9.81 -2.55
CA GLY A 62 6.76 10.79 -3.64
C GLY A 62 5.34 11.15 -4.05
N PHE A 63 4.35 10.95 -3.17
CA PHE A 63 2.99 11.47 -3.38
C PHE A 63 2.78 12.83 -2.71
N ASP A 64 1.97 13.68 -3.35
CA ASP A 64 1.50 14.89 -2.70
C ASP A 64 0.39 14.57 -1.68
N TRP A 65 0.37 15.35 -0.60
CA TRP A 65 -0.61 15.19 0.49
C TRP A 65 -2.06 15.30 0.03
N HIS A 66 -2.35 16.11 -1.00
CA HIS A 66 -3.70 16.30 -1.53
C HIS A 66 -4.10 15.28 -2.60
N SER A 67 -3.27 14.26 -2.86
CA SER A 67 -3.55 13.26 -3.89
C SER A 67 -4.60 12.25 -3.44
N SER A 68 -5.79 12.29 -4.06
CA SER A 68 -6.89 11.35 -3.82
C SER A 68 -6.54 9.89 -4.18
N GLY A 69 -5.48 9.69 -4.97
CA GLY A 69 -4.98 8.38 -5.38
C GLY A 69 -3.99 7.72 -4.41
N LEU A 70 -3.56 8.42 -3.35
CA LEU A 70 -2.46 7.99 -2.48
C LEU A 70 -2.63 6.56 -1.97
N THR A 71 -3.74 6.25 -1.30
CA THR A 71 -3.97 4.90 -0.76
C THR A 71 -3.93 3.85 -1.86
N THR A 72 -4.47 4.13 -3.05
CA THR A 72 -4.51 3.17 -4.16
C THR A 72 -3.11 2.88 -4.68
N VAL A 73 -2.28 3.91 -4.81
CA VAL A 73 -0.93 3.76 -5.37
C VAL A 73 0.02 3.18 -4.34
N VAL A 74 0.00 3.66 -3.10
CA VAL A 74 0.87 3.14 -2.04
C VAL A 74 0.60 1.65 -1.81
N THR A 75 -0.66 1.24 -1.71
CA THR A 75 -1.01 -0.19 -1.55
C THR A 75 -0.64 -1.01 -2.78
N GLY A 76 -0.80 -0.45 -3.99
CA GLY A 76 -0.36 -1.10 -5.23
C GLY A 76 1.15 -1.30 -5.29
N ALA A 77 1.92 -0.27 -4.94
CA ALA A 77 3.37 -0.32 -4.88
C ALA A 77 3.86 -1.33 -3.84
N LEU A 78 3.27 -1.33 -2.63
CA LEU A 78 3.59 -2.29 -1.58
C LEU A 78 3.27 -3.73 -2.02
N ARG A 79 2.13 -3.99 -2.66
CA ARG A 79 1.80 -5.33 -3.22
C ARG A 79 2.86 -5.81 -4.21
N GLU A 80 3.34 -4.91 -5.07
CA GLU A 80 4.29 -5.27 -6.11
C GLU A 80 5.72 -5.45 -5.56
N SER A 81 6.11 -4.71 -4.52
CA SER A 81 7.47 -4.71 -3.95
C SER A 81 7.64 -5.63 -2.74
N VAL A 82 6.69 -5.64 -1.80
CA VAL A 82 6.81 -6.34 -0.52
C VAL A 82 6.40 -7.80 -0.66
N LYS A 83 7.36 -8.71 -0.42
CA LYS A 83 7.21 -10.16 -0.56
C LYS A 83 7.42 -10.92 0.74
N LEU A 84 6.66 -12.00 0.95
CA LEU A 84 6.73 -12.84 2.17
C LEU A 84 8.12 -13.44 2.40
N ASN A 85 8.78 -13.95 1.36
CA ASN A 85 10.09 -14.57 1.47
C ASN A 85 11.21 -13.58 1.83
N THR A 86 11.09 -12.32 1.39
CA THR A 86 12.11 -11.28 1.65
C THR A 86 11.81 -10.48 2.92
N HIS A 87 10.54 -10.16 3.18
CA HIS A 87 10.12 -9.24 4.25
C HIS A 87 9.37 -9.94 5.40
N GLY A 88 8.97 -11.21 5.22
CA GLY A 88 8.10 -11.91 6.17
C GLY A 88 6.67 -11.38 6.24
N ILE A 89 6.30 -10.41 5.39
CA ILE A 89 4.96 -9.86 5.20
C ILE A 89 4.69 -9.69 3.69
N ALA A 90 3.43 -9.59 3.30
CA ALA A 90 3.02 -9.22 1.95
C ALA A 90 1.71 -8.44 1.97
N VAL A 91 1.50 -7.65 0.92
CA VAL A 91 0.25 -6.93 0.69
C VAL A 91 -0.50 -7.61 -0.44
N ILE A 92 -1.80 -7.85 -0.26
CA ILE A 92 -2.67 -8.49 -1.26
C ILE A 92 -3.93 -7.63 -1.44
N GLY A 93 -4.45 -7.59 -2.67
CA GLY A 93 -5.66 -6.85 -3.03
C GLY A 93 -5.38 -5.50 -3.66
N GLY A 94 -6.28 -4.54 -3.43
CA GLY A 94 -6.21 -3.19 -3.99
C GLY A 94 -7.59 -2.64 -4.35
N LYS A 95 -7.63 -1.54 -5.10
CA LYS A 95 -8.87 -0.90 -5.56
C LYS A 95 -9.42 -1.57 -6.83
N GLY A 96 -10.75 -1.60 -6.96
CA GLY A 96 -11.44 -2.06 -8.17
C GLY A 96 -11.20 -3.53 -8.47
N VAL A 97 -10.80 -3.84 -9.71
CA VAL A 97 -10.53 -5.23 -10.16
C VAL A 97 -9.52 -5.95 -9.28
N MET A 98 -8.52 -5.24 -8.74
CA MET A 98 -7.53 -5.84 -7.84
C MET A 98 -8.15 -6.26 -6.50
N GLY A 99 -9.15 -5.53 -6.01
CA GLY A 99 -9.89 -5.90 -4.81
C GLY A 99 -10.76 -7.14 -5.06
N ILE A 100 -11.45 -7.19 -6.20
CA ILE A 100 -12.27 -8.34 -6.62
C ILE A 100 -11.42 -9.61 -6.76
N ARG A 101 -10.18 -9.48 -7.23
CA ARG A 101 -9.24 -10.60 -7.44
C ARG A 101 -8.49 -11.03 -6.17
N THR A 102 -8.73 -10.41 -5.02
CA THR A 102 -8.04 -10.74 -3.75
C THR A 102 -8.11 -12.24 -3.41
N PRO A 103 -9.26 -12.94 -3.54
CA PRO A 103 -9.33 -14.37 -3.28
C PRO A 103 -8.37 -15.20 -4.14
N GLN A 104 -8.29 -14.89 -5.44
CA GLN A 104 -7.41 -15.57 -6.38
C GLN A 104 -5.94 -15.30 -6.04
N MET A 105 -5.59 -14.04 -5.72
CA MET A 105 -4.22 -13.71 -5.31
C MET A 105 -3.80 -14.45 -4.04
N ILE A 106 -4.72 -14.64 -3.07
CA ILE A 106 -4.43 -15.40 -1.84
C ILE A 106 -4.14 -16.88 -2.17
N TYR A 107 -4.88 -17.47 -3.13
CA TYR A 107 -4.63 -18.86 -3.56
C TYR A 107 -3.21 -19.07 -4.11
N GLU A 108 -2.68 -18.08 -4.83
CA GLU A 108 -1.34 -18.09 -5.44
C GLU A 108 -0.21 -17.91 -4.43
N VAL A 109 -0.51 -17.45 -3.20
CA VAL A 109 0.52 -17.24 -2.18
C VAL A 109 0.94 -18.57 -1.54
N ASP A 110 2.24 -18.73 -1.34
CA ASP A 110 2.82 -19.90 -0.65
C ASP A 110 2.66 -19.77 0.88
N ILE A 111 1.47 -20.12 1.37
CA ILE A 111 1.10 -20.18 2.80
C ILE A 111 0.25 -21.43 3.07
N PRO A 112 0.13 -21.89 4.33
CA PRO A 112 -0.68 -23.07 4.67
C PRO A 112 -2.13 -22.96 4.18
N GLU A 113 -2.66 -24.07 3.66
CA GLU A 113 -4.00 -24.11 3.03
C GLU A 113 -5.12 -23.70 4.00
N GLU A 114 -5.00 -24.07 5.27
CA GLU A 114 -5.94 -23.65 6.32
C GLU A 114 -5.98 -22.11 6.46
N LEU A 115 -4.82 -21.46 6.35
CA LEU A 115 -4.72 -20.00 6.41
C LEU A 115 -5.29 -19.35 5.15
N LYS A 116 -5.06 -19.94 3.96
CA LYS A 116 -5.68 -19.46 2.71
C LYS A 116 -7.19 -19.41 2.83
N PHE A 117 -7.81 -20.48 3.30
CA PHE A 117 -9.26 -20.53 3.47
C PHE A 117 -9.77 -19.42 4.40
N LYS A 118 -9.12 -19.21 5.55
CA LYS A 118 -9.47 -18.15 6.51
C LYS A 118 -9.32 -16.76 5.88
N LEU A 119 -8.23 -16.51 5.16
CA LEU A 119 -7.96 -15.21 4.53
C LEU A 119 -8.89 -14.94 3.35
N ILE A 120 -9.20 -15.94 2.52
CA ILE A 120 -10.17 -15.81 1.42
C ILE A 120 -11.54 -15.45 1.97
N LYS A 121 -11.98 -16.12 3.05
CA LYS A 121 -13.24 -15.79 3.73
C LYS A 121 -13.23 -14.35 4.26
N ALA A 122 -12.14 -13.92 4.90
CA ALA A 122 -12.00 -12.56 5.43
C ALA A 122 -11.86 -11.47 4.35
N SER A 123 -11.36 -11.83 3.15
CA SER A 123 -11.15 -10.89 2.04
C SER A 123 -12.43 -10.47 1.32
N LYS A 124 -13.52 -11.22 1.53
CA LYS A 124 -14.82 -10.92 0.95
C LYS A 124 -15.57 -10.04 1.96
N LEU A 125 -15.93 -8.84 1.55
CA LEU A 125 -17.00 -8.11 2.22
C LEU A 125 -18.26 -8.96 2.07
N SER A 126 -18.74 -9.49 3.19
CA SER A 126 -20.00 -10.25 3.28
C SER A 126 -21.18 -9.45 2.75
#